data_AF-A0A1G7A111-F1
#
_entry.id   AF-A0A1G7A111-F1
#
_cell.length_a   1.000
_cell.length_b   1.000
_cell.length_c   1.000
_cell.angle_alpha   90.00
_cell.angle_beta   90.00
_cell.angle_gamma   90.00
#
_symmetry.space_group_name_H-M   'P 1'
#
loop_
_entity.id
_entity.type
_entity.pdbx_description
1 polymer ?
#
loop_
_entity_poly.entity_id
_entity_poly.type
_entity_poly.pdbx_seq_one_letter_code
_entity_poly.pdbx_strand_id
1 'polypeptide(L)' 'MESHMLKPIETKEEFDEALKRLYELFDAPTGTPENEELEALADIIEAYDKEHYPIEPPDPVEAERIRREDTQ' A
#
# COMPACT_ATOMS: atom_id res chain seq x y z
N MET A 1 2.77 -25.11 2.60
CA MET A 1 2.41 -23.68 2.50
C MET A 1 2.47 -23.39 1.02
N GLU A 2 1.34 -23.56 0.33
CA GLU A 2 1.28 -23.21 -1.09
C GLU A 2 1.35 -21.70 -1.16
N SER A 3 2.49 -21.18 -1.62
CA SER A 3 2.61 -19.78 -2.01
C SER A 3 1.56 -19.54 -3.09
N HIS A 4 0.40 -19.03 -2.69
CA HIS A 4 -0.55 -18.40 -3.61
C HIS A 4 0.13 -17.11 -4.07
N MET A 5 1.10 -17.26 -4.98
CA MET A 5 1.80 -16.16 -5.60
C MET A 5 0.82 -15.52 -6.56
N LEU A 6 0.05 -14.57 -6.06
CA LEU A 6 -0.52 -13.53 -6.91
C LEU A 6 0.65 -12.85 -7.64
N LYS A 7 0.44 -12.54 -8.92
CA LYS A 7 1.48 -11.91 -9.71
C LYS A 7 1.76 -10.51 -9.15
N PRO A 8 3.04 -10.09 -9.10
CA PRO A 8 3.36 -8.71 -8.77
C PRO A 8 2.70 -7.79 -9.80
N ILE A 9 2.30 -6.62 -9.34
CA ILE A 9 1.74 -5.56 -10.17
C ILE A 9 2.90 -4.89 -10.90
N GLU A 10 2.83 -4.76 -12.22
CA GLU A 10 3.89 -4.12 -13.03
C GLU A 10 3.43 -2.78 -13.62
N THR A 11 2.12 -2.57 -13.72
CA THR A 11 1.53 -1.38 -14.34
C THR A 11 0.58 -0.65 -13.39
N LYS A 12 0.39 0.64 -13.66
CA LYS A 12 -0.58 1.46 -12.92
C LYS A 12 -2.02 0.97 -13.10
N GLU A 13 -2.35 0.43 -14.27
CA GLU A 13 -3.70 -0.10 -14.54
C GLU A 13 -3.99 -1.31 -13.65
N GLU A 14 -3.04 -2.25 -13.55
CA GLU A 14 -3.14 -3.38 -12.63
C GLU A 14 -3.21 -2.93 -11.16
N PHE A 15 -2.47 -1.87 -10.79
CA PHE A 15 -2.55 -1.28 -9.46
C PHE A 15 -3.95 -0.73 -9.15
N ASP A 16 -4.54 0.03 -10.07
CA ASP A 16 -5.88 0.60 -9.92
C ASP A 16 -6.95 -0.52 -9.87
N GLU A 17 -6.79 -1.60 -10.65
CA GLU A 17 -7.67 -2.77 -10.58
C GLU A 17 -7.55 -3.54 -9.27
N ALA A 18 -6.32 -3.77 -8.80
CA ALA A 18 -6.05 -4.42 -7.52
C ALA A 18 -6.65 -3.61 -6.35
N LEU A 19 -6.51 -2.28 -6.37
CA LEU A 19 -7.14 -1.40 -5.38
C LEU A 19 -8.67 -1.50 -5.39
N LYS A 20 -9.30 -1.48 -6.57
CA LYS A 20 -10.76 -1.65 -6.66
C LYS A 20 -11.19 -2.98 -6.06
N ARG A 21 -10.49 -4.06 -6.38
CA ARG A 21 -10.77 -5.38 -5.84
C ARG A 21 -10.59 -5.44 -4.33
N LEU A 22 -9.51 -4.84 -3.83
CA LEU A 22 -9.25 -4.70 -2.39
C LEU A 22 -10.40 -3.97 -1.69
N TYR A 23 -10.94 -2.89 -2.28
CA TYR A 23 -12.09 -2.18 -1.72
C TYR A 23 -13.37 -3.03 -1.68
N GLU A 24 -13.60 -3.89 -2.68
CA GLU A 24 -14.75 -4.81 -2.68
C GLU A 24 -14.65 -5.87 -1.57
N LEU A 25 -13.42 -6.27 -1.23
CA LEU A 25 -13.13 -7.29 -0.23
C LEU A 25 -12.86 -6.71 1.17
N PHE A 26 -12.87 -5.39 1.32
CA PHE A 26 -12.48 -4.71 2.57
C PHE A 26 -13.38 -5.10 3.76
N ASP A 27 -14.67 -5.37 3.50
CA ASP A 27 -15.63 -5.84 4.51
C ASP A 27 -15.71 -7.38 4.61
N ALA A 28 -14.80 -8.12 3.95
CA ALA A 28 -14.79 -9.57 4.00
C ALA A 28 -14.53 -10.08 5.43
N PRO A 29 -15.36 -11.01 5.96
CA PRO A 29 -15.15 -11.58 7.28
C PRO A 29 -13.84 -12.36 7.36
N THR A 30 -13.16 -12.29 8.49
CA THR A 30 -11.93 -13.05 8.73
C THR A 30 -12.16 -14.56 8.58
N GLY A 31 -11.25 -15.24 7.89
CA GLY A 31 -11.31 -16.68 7.68
C GLY A 31 -12.20 -17.13 6.51
N THR A 32 -12.64 -16.20 5.66
CA THR A 32 -13.23 -16.52 4.35
C THR A 32 -12.18 -16.45 3.25
N PRO A 33 -12.38 -17.13 2.11
CA PRO A 33 -11.48 -17.04 0.96
C PRO A 33 -11.28 -15.60 0.45
N GLU A 34 -12.30 -14.75 0.58
CA GLU A 34 -12.24 -13.34 0.24
C GLU A 34 -11.27 -12.57 1.13
N ASN A 35 -11.17 -12.92 2.42
CA ASN A 35 -10.20 -12.32 3.33
C ASN A 35 -8.77 -12.81 3.03
N GLU A 36 -8.60 -14.08 2.65
CA GLU A 36 -7.31 -14.58 2.16
C GLU A 36 -6.88 -13.87 0.87
N GLU A 37 -7.81 -13.59 -0.05
CA GLU A 37 -7.57 -12.79 -1.26
C GLU A 37 -7.22 -11.33 -0.91
N LEU A 38 -7.93 -10.72 0.05
CA LEU A 38 -7.66 -9.37 0.53
C LEU A 38 -6.24 -9.22 1.07
N GLU A 39 -5.79 -10.16 1.93
CA GLU A 39 -4.43 -10.14 2.48
C GLU A 39 -3.38 -10.23 1.38
N ALA A 40 -3.57 -11.14 0.43
CA ALA A 40 -2.64 -11.30 -0.69
C ALA A 40 -2.61 -10.08 -1.64
N LEU A 41 -3.76 -9.43 -1.87
CA LEU A 41 -3.85 -8.18 -2.64
C LEU A 41 -3.15 -7.02 -1.92
N ALA A 42 -3.31 -6.91 -0.60
CA ALA A 42 -2.67 -5.87 0.20
C ALA A 42 -1.14 -5.95 0.09
N ASP A 43 -0.57 -7.17 0.18
CA ASP A 43 0.88 -7.39 0.09
C ASP A 43 1.46 -6.92 -1.26
N ILE A 44 0.81 -7.25 -2.38
CA ILE A 44 1.30 -6.88 -3.72
C ILE A 44 1.11 -5.39 -4.02
N ILE A 45 0.04 -4.78 -3.51
CA ILE A 45 -0.23 -3.33 -3.63
C ILE A 45 0.82 -2.56 -2.84
N GLU A 46 1.12 -2.97 -1.61
CA GLU A 46 2.16 -2.33 -0.79
C GLU A 46 3.54 -2.44 -1.44
N ALA A 47 3.87 -3.60 -2.04
CA ALA A 47 5.12 -3.78 -2.75
C ALA A 47 5.25 -2.81 -3.94
N TYR A 48 4.19 -2.66 -4.75
CA TYR A 48 4.15 -1.70 -5.85
C TYR A 48 4.24 -0.25 -5.35
N ASP A 49 3.49 0.10 -4.31
CA ASP A 49 3.46 1.45 -3.75
C ASP A 49 4.84 1.87 -3.22
N LYS A 50 5.55 0.98 -2.52
CA LYS A 50 6.92 1.25 -2.06
C LYS A 50 7.91 1.46 -3.19
N GLU A 51 7.74 0.76 -4.30
CA GLU A 51 8.63 0.86 -5.47
C GLU A 51 8.34 2.14 -6.27
N HIS A 52 7.06 2.49 -6.45
CA HIS A 52 6.63 3.58 -7.33
C HIS A 52 6.37 4.91 -6.62
N TYR A 53 5.97 4.88 -5.35
CA TYR A 53 5.66 6.03 -4.51
C TYR A 53 6.46 5.97 -3.19
N PRO A 54 7.80 5.97 -3.26
CA PRO A 54 8.61 6.00 -2.05
C PRO A 54 8.23 7.23 -1.23
N ILE A 55 8.02 7.04 0.08
CA ILE A 55 7.91 8.16 1.01
C ILE A 55 9.27 8.85 1.00
N GLU A 56 9.41 9.91 0.21
CA GLU A 56 10.59 10.74 0.25
C GLU A 56 10.75 11.24 1.69
N PRO A 57 11.93 11.06 2.32
CA PRO A 57 12.17 11.74 3.59
C PRO A 57 11.92 13.23 3.36
N PRO A 58 11.33 13.94 4.34
CA PRO A 58 11.14 15.38 4.20
C PRO A 58 12.47 15.99 3.77
N ASP A 59 12.44 16.78 2.68
CA ASP A 59 13.64 17.41 2.15
C ASP A 59 14.38 18.10 3.31
N PRO A 60 15.70 17.90 3.46
CA PRO A 60 16.46 18.39 4.63
C PRO A 60 16.31 19.91 4.87
N VAL A 61 15.84 20.68 3.89
CA VAL A 61 15.48 22.10 4.04
C VAL A 61 14.17 22.29 4.85
N GLU A 62 13.18 21.41 4.72
CA GLU A 62 11.89 21.51 5.41
C GLU A 62 11.99 21.08 6.89
N ALA A 63 12.93 20.19 7.21
CA ALA A 63 13.21 19.75 8.60
C ALA A 63 13.75 20.89 9.49
N GLU A 64 14.36 21.93 8.91
CA GLU A 64 14.81 23.11 9.66
C GLU A 64 13.68 24.07 10.03
N ARG A 65 12.51 24.00 9.37
CA ARG A 65 11.37 24.89 9.63
C ARG A 65 10.49 24.44 10.81
N ILE A 66 10.52 23.16 11.19
CA ILE A 66 9.70 22.63 12.30
C ILE A 66 10.25 23.05 13.68
N ARG A 67 11.52 23.46 13.79
CA ARG A 67 12.13 23.84 15.08
C ARG A 67 11.81 25.25 15.59
N ARG A 68 11.12 26.10 14.83
CA ARG A 68 10.89 27.53 15.18
C ARG A 68 9.44 27.91 15.46
N GLU A 69 8.52 26.96 15.64
CA GLU A 69 7.12 27.29 15.94
C GLU A 69 6.66 26.95 17.37
N ASP A 70 7.51 26.37 18.23
CA ASP A 70 7.16 26.05 19.63
C ASP A 70 7.42 27.19 20.64
N THR A 71 7.80 28.40 20.21
CA THR A 71 7.82 29.57 21.10
C THR A 71 7.72 30.88 20.31
N GLN A 72 6.50 31.38 20.09
CA GLN A 72 6.23 32.82 20.19
C GLN A 72 4.79 33.11 20.55
#